data_AF-A0A817L2L7-F1
#
_entry.id   AF-A0A817L2L7-F1
#
_cell.length_a   1.000
_cell.length_b   1.000
_cell.length_c   1.000
_cell.angle_alpha   90.00
_cell.angle_beta   90.00
_cell.angle_gamma   90.00
#
_symmetry.space_group_name_H-M   'P 1'
#
loop_
_entity.id
_entity.type
_entity.pdbx_description
1 polymer ?
#
loop_
_entity_poly.entity_id
_entity_poly.type
_entity_poly.pdbx_seq_one_letter_code
_entity_poly.pdbx_strand_id
1 'polypeptide(L)'
;MEKKVKRKKKKYRVKESNDDIQYDQTNITIHDEIANDSQQNREEDVDERQETITTEDTNKTTGSVSSRNCVYVEAATEEINPAITNVVNDFEKSLSPTSGYVEEPLLPLVKACAPLKDILHDLSKYVQLALNETPEEPPDDLTIDESAAIRLYTIEWDKPHRSLYSMLNHTLKTGTREDVRPYFKYLKLFLTAVVKLPCLPSSTVWRGITKNLSAEFPPGTLVTWWPLLSCTTSLTVLENTMYLGNSGNRTLFSVEVINGRTIRAHSHFVTEDEVLLLPGT
;
A
#
# COMPACT_ATOMS: atom_id res chain seq x y z
N MET A 1 -18.04 66.94 6.07
CA MET A 1 -17.04 66.63 5.03
C MET A 1 -17.01 65.12 4.83
N GLU A 2 -17.59 64.59 3.76
CA GLU A 2 -17.58 63.13 3.49
C GLU A 2 -16.74 62.82 2.24
N LYS A 3 -15.69 62.01 2.39
CA LYS A 3 -14.87 61.56 1.26
C LYS A 3 -15.43 60.27 0.67
N LYS A 4 -16.24 60.37 -0.39
CA LYS A 4 -16.68 59.21 -1.20
C LYS A 4 -15.49 58.55 -1.91
N VAL A 5 -15.08 57.37 -1.43
CA VAL A 5 -14.04 56.55 -2.07
C VAL A 5 -14.58 55.85 -3.32
N LYS A 6 -14.24 56.36 -4.51
CA LYS A 6 -14.56 55.68 -5.79
C LYS A 6 -13.63 54.48 -6.01
N ARG A 7 -14.10 53.26 -5.72
CA ARG A 7 -13.41 52.02 -6.13
C ARG A 7 -13.50 51.84 -7.66
N LYS A 8 -12.37 52.00 -8.36
CA LYS A 8 -12.26 51.64 -9.79
C LYS A 8 -12.24 50.12 -9.95
N LYS A 9 -13.23 49.54 -10.64
CA LYS A 9 -13.15 48.13 -11.09
C LYS A 9 -12.13 48.03 -12.23
N LYS A 10 -10.99 47.36 -12.01
CA LYS A 10 -10.11 46.93 -13.11
C LYS A 10 -10.76 45.74 -13.81
N LYS A 11 -10.99 45.86 -15.12
CA LYS A 11 -11.50 44.77 -15.97
C LYS A 11 -10.28 44.09 -16.60
N TYR A 12 -9.91 42.92 -16.11
CA TYR A 12 -8.82 42.13 -16.71
C TYR A 12 -9.38 41.39 -17.94
N ARG A 13 -8.73 41.58 -19.08
CA ARG A 13 -8.99 40.84 -20.32
C ARG A 13 -7.91 39.77 -20.41
N VAL A 14 -8.27 38.52 -20.17
CA VAL A 14 -7.40 37.39 -20.49
C VAL A 14 -7.17 37.40 -22.00
N LYS A 15 -5.91 37.32 -22.41
CA LYS A 15 -5.57 36.97 -23.79
C LYS A 15 -5.44 35.46 -23.82
N GLU A 16 -6.18 34.80 -24.69
CA GLU A 16 -5.87 33.43 -25.08
C GLU A 16 -4.54 33.46 -25.85
N SER A 17 -3.56 32.71 -25.38
CA SER A 17 -2.35 32.35 -26.12
C SER A 17 -2.52 30.88 -26.53
N ASN A 18 -2.71 30.65 -27.83
CA ASN A 18 -2.63 29.32 -28.40
C ASN A 18 -1.16 28.90 -28.44
N ASP A 19 -0.72 28.14 -27.44
CA ASP A 19 0.48 27.33 -27.53
C ASP A 19 0.02 25.86 -27.58
N ASP A 20 0.19 25.22 -28.73
CA ASP A 20 -0.22 23.83 -28.97
C ASP A 20 0.67 22.87 -28.17
N ILE A 21 0.27 22.56 -26.94
CA ILE A 21 0.84 21.44 -26.18
C ILE A 21 0.25 20.15 -26.73
N GLN A 22 1.00 19.50 -27.60
CA GLN A 22 0.68 18.22 -28.21
C GLN A 22 0.74 17.11 -27.15
N TYR A 23 -0.39 16.85 -26.47
CA TYR A 23 -0.56 15.68 -25.62
C TYR A 23 -0.43 14.40 -26.46
N ASP A 24 0.53 13.54 -26.11
CA ASP A 24 0.63 12.20 -26.68
C ASP A 24 -0.51 11.32 -26.14
N GLN A 25 -1.58 11.20 -26.92
CA GLN A 25 -2.78 10.45 -26.56
C GLN A 25 -2.58 8.94 -26.71
N THR A 26 -1.69 8.36 -25.92
CA THR A 26 -1.76 6.93 -25.61
C THR A 26 -2.95 6.68 -24.68
N ASN A 27 -4.04 6.15 -25.23
CA ASN A 27 -5.28 5.89 -24.50
C ASN A 27 -5.09 4.79 -23.43
N ILE A 28 -4.77 5.19 -22.20
CA ILE A 28 -4.63 4.29 -21.04
C ILE A 28 -5.87 4.39 -20.16
N THR A 29 -6.94 3.67 -20.54
CA THR A 29 -8.16 3.54 -19.72
C THR A 29 -7.86 2.74 -18.45
N ILE A 30 -7.73 3.37 -17.27
CA ILE A 30 -7.68 2.63 -16.01
C ILE A 30 -9.10 2.14 -15.69
N HIS A 31 -9.32 0.84 -15.91
CA HIS A 31 -10.40 0.13 -15.25
C HIS A 31 -9.85 -0.45 -13.96
N ASP A 32 -10.39 -0.02 -12.82
CA ASP A 32 -10.33 -0.78 -11.57
C ASP A 32 -11.21 -2.04 -11.72
N GLU A 33 -10.76 -2.99 -12.53
CA GLU A 33 -11.34 -4.32 -12.66
C GLU A 33 -10.99 -5.15 -11.42
N ILE A 34 -11.86 -5.09 -10.41
CA ILE A 34 -11.92 -6.14 -9.39
C ILE A 34 -12.57 -7.36 -10.04
N ALA A 35 -11.81 -8.44 -10.14
CA ALA A 35 -12.28 -9.71 -10.68
C ALA A 35 -13.51 -10.21 -9.91
N ASN A 36 -14.58 -10.56 -10.64
CA ASN A 36 -15.59 -11.48 -10.13
C ASN A 36 -14.97 -12.88 -10.12
N ASP A 37 -15.05 -13.59 -8.99
CA ASP A 37 -15.02 -15.05 -9.00
C ASP A 37 -16.27 -15.58 -8.31
N SER A 38 -17.13 -16.20 -9.12
CA SER A 38 -18.39 -16.79 -8.69
C SER A 38 -18.16 -18.26 -8.40
N GLN A 39 -18.33 -18.66 -7.13
CA GLN A 39 -18.20 -20.05 -6.70
C GLN A 39 -18.95 -21.02 -7.63
N GLN A 40 -18.23 -21.98 -8.20
CA GLN A 40 -18.83 -23.10 -8.93
C GLN A 40 -18.45 -24.41 -8.23
N ASN A 41 -19.46 -25.05 -7.64
CA ASN A 41 -19.31 -26.29 -6.89
C ASN A 41 -18.66 -27.40 -7.74
N ARG A 42 -17.79 -28.18 -7.12
CA ARG A 42 -17.59 -29.59 -7.46
C ARG A 42 -17.64 -30.42 -6.18
N GLU A 43 -18.65 -31.29 -6.12
CA GLU A 43 -18.61 -32.48 -5.31
C GLU A 43 -17.65 -33.46 -6.00
N GLU A 44 -16.65 -33.98 -5.30
CA GLU A 44 -16.01 -35.25 -5.67
C GLU A 44 -15.93 -36.13 -4.42
N ASP A 45 -16.26 -37.40 -4.64
CA ASP A 45 -16.66 -38.35 -3.61
C ASP A 45 -15.47 -39.01 -2.89
N VAL A 46 -15.71 -39.52 -1.70
CA VAL A 46 -14.74 -40.32 -0.94
C VAL A 46 -14.97 -41.80 -1.25
N ASP A 47 -13.91 -42.56 -1.55
CA ASP A 47 -13.89 -43.98 -1.21
C ASP A 47 -12.50 -44.44 -0.76
N GLU A 48 -12.50 -45.39 0.16
CA GLU A 48 -11.37 -45.85 0.97
C GLU A 48 -10.56 -46.95 0.28
N ARG A 49 -9.30 -47.14 0.72
CA ARG A 49 -8.79 -48.49 1.01
C ARG A 49 -7.54 -48.45 1.91
N GLN A 50 -7.54 -49.38 2.85
CA GLN A 50 -6.47 -49.66 3.81
C GLN A 50 -5.34 -50.47 3.12
N GLU A 51 -4.12 -50.47 3.69
CA GLU A 51 -3.59 -51.67 4.38
C GLU A 51 -2.15 -51.56 4.92
N THR A 52 -2.02 -51.98 6.19
CA THR A 52 -0.89 -52.71 6.81
C THR A 52 0.45 -52.04 7.19
N ILE A 53 1.02 -52.66 8.22
CA ILE A 53 2.14 -52.28 9.08
C ILE A 53 3.28 -53.28 8.88
N THR A 54 4.54 -52.84 8.93
CA THR A 54 5.64 -53.69 9.39
C THR A 54 6.64 -52.90 10.25
N THR A 55 7.11 -53.56 11.32
CA THR A 55 8.07 -53.07 12.32
C THR A 55 9.26 -54.01 12.37
N GLU A 56 10.50 -53.51 12.43
CA GLU A 56 11.66 -54.31 12.83
C GLU A 56 12.60 -53.53 13.77
N ASP A 57 12.78 -54.07 14.98
CA ASP A 57 13.81 -53.70 15.96
C ASP A 57 15.08 -54.53 15.74
N THR A 58 16.25 -54.05 16.18
CA THR A 58 17.27 -54.94 16.77
C THR A 58 18.31 -54.23 17.66
N ASN A 59 18.54 -54.78 18.86
CA ASN A 59 19.47 -54.28 19.89
C ASN A 59 20.80 -55.09 19.95
N LYS A 60 21.89 -54.46 20.45
CA LYS A 60 22.98 -55.05 21.30
C LYS A 60 24.01 -53.94 21.71
N THR A 61 24.31 -53.63 22.98
CA THR A 61 25.06 -54.40 24.04
C THR A 61 26.59 -54.40 23.80
N THR A 62 27.52 -53.93 24.67
CA THR A 62 27.56 -53.32 26.05
C THR A 62 28.97 -52.74 26.35
N GLY A 63 29.19 -51.83 27.33
CA GLY A 63 30.58 -51.49 27.76
C GLY A 63 30.88 -50.31 28.74
N SER A 64 30.57 -50.47 30.03
CA SER A 64 31.20 -49.94 31.28
C SER A 64 32.21 -48.74 31.37
N VAL A 65 32.11 -48.03 32.52
CA VAL A 65 33.08 -47.14 33.24
C VAL A 65 33.12 -45.61 32.99
N SER A 66 32.26 -44.92 33.75
CA SER A 66 32.56 -43.81 34.70
C SER A 66 33.21 -42.47 34.29
N SER A 67 32.43 -41.41 34.56
CA SER A 67 32.83 -40.09 35.10
C SER A 67 33.43 -39.01 34.17
N ARG A 68 32.57 -38.09 33.70
CA ARG A 68 32.54 -36.66 34.13
C ARG A 68 31.32 -35.92 33.54
N ASN A 69 30.71 -35.08 34.40
CA ASN A 69 29.57 -34.19 34.22
C ASN A 69 29.11 -33.84 32.78
N CYS A 70 27.88 -34.22 32.44
CA CYS A 70 27.03 -33.49 31.50
C CYS A 70 25.57 -33.63 31.98
N VAL A 71 24.89 -32.51 32.23
CA VAL A 71 23.44 -32.52 32.50
C VAL A 71 22.73 -32.38 31.16
N TYR A 72 22.25 -33.51 30.64
CA TYR A 72 21.28 -33.50 29.56
C TYR A 72 19.95 -33.03 30.14
N VAL A 73 19.43 -31.90 29.66
CA VAL A 73 18.02 -31.58 29.83
C VAL A 73 17.30 -32.33 28.71
N GLU A 74 16.52 -33.35 29.05
CA GLU A 74 15.64 -33.99 28.09
C GLU A 74 14.68 -32.94 27.53
N ALA A 75 14.64 -32.82 26.20
CA ALA A 75 13.66 -31.98 25.53
C ALA A 75 12.29 -32.68 25.63
N ALA A 76 11.62 -32.49 26.76
CA ALA A 76 10.18 -32.67 26.82
C ALA A 76 9.58 -31.72 25.77
N THR A 77 9.01 -32.29 24.72
CA THR A 77 8.16 -31.56 23.80
C THR A 77 6.90 -31.17 24.58
N GLU A 78 6.90 -29.97 25.17
CA GLU A 78 5.70 -29.38 25.72
C GLU A 78 4.68 -29.27 24.58
N GLU A 79 3.64 -30.11 24.62
CA GLU A 79 2.48 -29.95 23.77
C GLU A 79 1.90 -28.56 24.05
N ILE A 80 2.05 -27.64 23.10
CA ILE A 80 1.58 -26.26 23.24
C ILE A 80 0.06 -26.33 23.45
N ASN A 81 -0.36 -26.01 24.68
CA ASN A 81 -1.74 -26.13 25.12
C ASN A 81 -2.67 -25.47 24.08
N PRO A 82 -3.69 -26.17 23.54
CA PRO A 82 -4.54 -25.63 22.49
C PRO A 82 -5.27 -24.33 22.90
N ALA A 83 -5.47 -24.09 24.20
CA ALA A 83 -5.98 -22.82 24.69
C ALA A 83 -4.99 -21.65 24.47
N ILE A 84 -3.68 -21.87 24.62
CA ILE A 84 -2.64 -20.88 24.33
C ILE A 84 -2.55 -20.64 22.82
N THR A 85 -2.55 -21.70 22.01
CA THR A 85 -2.55 -21.60 20.54
C THR A 85 -3.75 -20.82 20.01
N ASN A 86 -4.95 -21.06 20.57
CA ASN A 86 -6.15 -20.30 20.20
C ASN A 86 -6.05 -18.82 20.61
N VAL A 87 -5.55 -18.52 21.82
CA VAL A 87 -5.36 -17.13 22.27
C VAL A 87 -4.31 -16.39 21.43
N VAL A 88 -3.22 -17.05 21.02
CA VAL A 88 -2.22 -16.47 20.11
C VAL A 88 -2.80 -16.25 18.72
N ASN A 89 -3.52 -17.23 18.16
CA ASN A 89 -4.19 -17.08 16.86
C ASN A 89 -5.23 -15.95 16.86
N ASP A 90 -6.00 -15.79 17.95
CA ASP A 90 -6.98 -14.71 18.05
C ASP A 90 -6.32 -13.35 18.30
N PHE A 91 -5.17 -13.31 18.99
CA PHE A 91 -4.36 -12.11 19.08
C PHE A 91 -3.76 -11.71 17.72
N GLU A 92 -3.19 -12.64 16.95
CA GLU A 92 -2.65 -12.36 15.62
C GLU A 92 -3.74 -11.90 14.62
N LYS A 93 -4.96 -12.46 14.69
CA LYS A 93 -6.13 -11.95 13.96
C LYS A 93 -6.58 -10.55 14.37
N SER A 94 -6.26 -10.11 15.59
CA SER A 94 -6.60 -8.77 16.09
C SER A 94 -5.57 -7.69 15.72
N LEU A 95 -4.41 -8.08 15.21
CA LEU A 95 -3.37 -7.15 14.77
C LEU A 95 -3.76 -6.45 13.47
N SER A 96 -3.31 -5.19 13.31
CA SER A 96 -3.46 -4.48 12.04
C SER A 96 -2.70 -5.21 10.91
N PRO A 97 -3.14 -5.09 9.64
CA PRO A 97 -2.43 -5.67 8.49
C PRO A 97 -0.97 -5.23 8.38
N THR A 98 -0.62 -4.07 8.94
CA THR A 98 0.73 -3.51 8.97
C THR A 98 1.55 -3.91 10.20
N SER A 99 0.95 -4.54 11.23
CA SER A 99 1.62 -4.80 12.51
C SER A 99 2.90 -5.63 12.35
N GLY A 100 4.03 -5.04 12.73
CA GLY A 100 5.37 -5.58 12.56
C GLY A 100 6.26 -4.80 11.60
N TYR A 101 5.72 -3.99 10.68
CA TYR A 101 6.55 -3.22 9.72
C TYR A 101 7.53 -2.25 10.41
N VAL A 102 7.19 -1.76 11.61
CA VAL A 102 8.00 -0.84 12.40
C VAL A 102 9.32 -1.49 12.86
N GLU A 103 9.32 -2.80 13.07
CA GLU A 103 10.50 -3.56 13.54
C GLU A 103 11.49 -3.89 12.42
N GLU A 104 11.11 -3.72 11.15
CA GLU A 104 12.06 -3.85 10.04
C GLU A 104 13.14 -2.75 10.12
N PRO A 105 14.40 -3.06 9.79
CA PRO A 105 15.44 -2.05 9.70
C PRO A 105 15.13 -1.07 8.55
N LEU A 106 15.53 0.19 8.73
CA LEU A 106 15.51 1.16 7.63
C LEU A 106 16.60 0.77 6.61
N LEU A 107 16.21 0.58 5.36
CA LEU A 107 17.06 0.05 4.29
C LEU A 107 16.99 0.94 3.04
N PRO A 108 18.08 1.03 2.24
CA PRO A 108 18.03 1.62 0.89
C PRO A 108 16.97 0.96 0.00
N LEU A 109 16.41 1.70 -0.94
CA LEU A 109 15.23 1.32 -1.74
C LEU A 109 15.40 -0.04 -2.43
N VAL A 110 16.57 -0.28 -3.05
CA VAL A 110 16.89 -1.56 -3.71
C VAL A 110 16.80 -2.75 -2.74
N LYS A 111 17.21 -2.57 -1.49
CA LYS A 111 17.14 -3.62 -0.44
C LYS A 111 15.74 -3.71 0.16
N ALA A 112 15.04 -2.59 0.30
CA ALA A 112 13.67 -2.53 0.80
C ALA A 112 12.68 -3.23 -0.16
N CYS A 113 12.89 -3.10 -1.47
CA CYS A 113 12.10 -3.74 -2.52
C CYS A 113 12.50 -5.21 -2.81
N ALA A 114 13.62 -5.71 -2.28
CA ALA A 114 14.13 -7.04 -2.59
C ALA A 114 13.13 -8.21 -2.37
N PRO A 115 12.29 -8.23 -1.31
CA PRO A 115 11.29 -9.29 -1.13
C PRO A 115 10.13 -9.25 -2.14
N LEU A 116 9.96 -8.14 -2.85
CA LEU A 116 8.84 -7.92 -3.78
C LEU A 116 9.20 -8.29 -5.23
N LYS A 117 10.46 -8.66 -5.50
CA LYS A 117 10.98 -8.90 -6.86
C LYS A 117 10.20 -9.98 -7.63
N ASP A 118 9.78 -11.03 -6.93
CA ASP A 118 9.05 -12.16 -7.54
C ASP A 118 7.52 -11.98 -7.46
N ILE A 119 7.05 -10.86 -6.88
CA ILE A 119 5.64 -10.47 -6.77
C ILE A 119 5.27 -9.39 -7.80
N LEU A 120 6.20 -8.46 -8.08
CA LEU A 120 5.97 -7.29 -8.93
C LEU A 120 6.76 -7.38 -10.23
N HIS A 121 6.04 -7.35 -11.36
CA HIS A 121 6.63 -7.37 -12.70
C HIS A 121 7.61 -6.20 -12.90
N ASP A 122 8.77 -6.50 -13.48
CA ASP A 122 9.84 -5.54 -13.80
C ASP A 122 10.25 -4.60 -12.65
N LEU A 123 10.06 -4.98 -11.38
CA LEU A 123 10.29 -4.09 -10.22
C LEU A 123 11.66 -3.37 -10.26
N SER A 124 12.72 -4.06 -10.69
CA SER A 124 14.05 -3.46 -10.85
C SER A 124 14.08 -2.26 -11.81
N LYS A 125 13.34 -2.31 -12.93
CA LYS A 125 13.22 -1.21 -13.91
C LYS A 125 12.66 0.04 -13.22
N TYR A 126 11.55 -0.12 -12.50
CA TYR A 126 10.84 0.97 -11.86
C TYR A 126 11.58 1.52 -10.62
N VAL A 127 12.27 0.66 -9.86
CA VAL A 127 13.18 1.09 -8.77
C VAL A 127 14.31 1.97 -9.34
N GLN A 128 14.92 1.59 -10.46
CA GLN A 128 15.96 2.41 -11.10
C GLN A 128 15.39 3.71 -11.68
N LEU A 129 14.19 3.69 -12.27
CA LEU A 129 13.50 4.90 -12.73
C LEU A 129 13.27 5.88 -11.57
N ALA A 130 12.72 5.40 -10.45
CA ALA A 130 12.46 6.21 -9.27
C ALA A 130 13.73 6.81 -8.64
N LEU A 131 14.85 6.08 -8.67
CA LEU A 131 16.15 6.59 -8.22
C LEU A 131 16.70 7.65 -9.19
N ASN A 132 16.70 7.39 -10.50
CA ASN A 132 17.25 8.29 -11.52
C ASN A 132 16.49 9.61 -11.65
N GLU A 133 15.19 9.61 -11.38
CA GLU A 133 14.34 10.82 -11.37
C GLU A 133 14.34 11.56 -10.02
N THR A 134 14.94 10.99 -8.98
CA THR A 134 15.07 11.66 -7.68
C THR A 134 16.30 12.57 -7.69
N PRO A 135 16.18 13.86 -7.32
CA PRO A 135 17.32 14.76 -7.24
C PRO A 135 18.41 14.26 -6.28
N GLU A 136 19.68 14.63 -6.54
CA GLU A 136 20.80 14.34 -5.64
C GLU A 136 20.60 14.96 -4.24
N GLU A 137 19.92 16.10 -4.18
CA GLU A 137 19.46 16.78 -2.97
C GLU A 137 17.91 16.87 -2.99
N PRO A 138 17.17 15.85 -2.49
CA PRO A 138 15.73 15.92 -2.36
C PRO A 138 15.31 17.00 -1.34
N PRO A 139 14.12 17.61 -1.51
CA PRO A 139 13.58 18.53 -0.51
C PRO A 139 13.11 17.81 0.76
N ASP A 140 12.61 18.59 1.73
CA ASP A 140 11.96 18.11 2.96
C ASP A 140 12.83 17.19 3.85
N ASP A 141 14.16 17.39 3.82
CA ASP A 141 15.18 16.62 4.55
C ASP A 141 15.09 15.09 4.32
N LEU A 142 14.58 14.69 3.15
CA LEU A 142 14.54 13.29 2.73
C LEU A 142 15.87 12.85 2.11
N THR A 143 16.28 11.62 2.44
CA THR A 143 17.34 10.94 1.67
C THR A 143 16.84 10.57 0.27
N ILE A 144 17.79 10.33 -0.66
CA ILE A 144 17.48 9.87 -2.02
C ILE A 144 16.59 8.62 -1.98
N ASP A 145 16.92 7.63 -1.14
CA ASP A 145 16.12 6.40 -0.99
C ASP A 145 14.69 6.66 -0.47
N GLU A 146 14.52 7.59 0.48
CA GLU A 146 13.21 7.96 1.03
C GLU A 146 12.34 8.69 -0.01
N SER A 147 12.91 9.69 -0.71
CA SER A 147 12.21 10.40 -1.80
C SER A 147 11.90 9.45 -2.97
N ALA A 148 12.83 8.58 -3.34
CA ALA A 148 12.63 7.60 -4.41
C ALA A 148 11.60 6.53 -4.01
N ALA A 149 11.47 6.18 -2.72
CA ALA A 149 10.39 5.28 -2.27
C ALA A 149 9.01 5.89 -2.50
N ILE A 150 8.84 7.19 -2.24
CA ILE A 150 7.61 7.94 -2.54
C ILE A 150 7.40 8.02 -4.06
N ARG A 151 8.43 8.35 -4.84
CA ARG A 151 8.35 8.37 -6.30
C ARG A 151 7.90 7.03 -6.87
N LEU A 152 8.49 5.93 -6.40
CA LEU A 152 8.16 4.56 -6.82
C LEU A 152 6.69 4.18 -6.56
N TYR A 153 6.11 4.69 -5.48
CA TYR A 153 4.68 4.50 -5.20
C TYR A 153 3.81 5.18 -6.26
N THR A 154 4.20 6.37 -6.72
CA THR A 154 3.41 7.18 -7.67
C THR A 154 3.61 6.84 -9.15
N ILE A 155 4.58 5.98 -9.50
CA ILE A 155 4.78 5.58 -10.89
C ILE A 155 3.70 4.57 -11.31
N GLU A 156 3.20 4.72 -12.54
CA GLU A 156 2.35 3.71 -13.17
C GLU A 156 3.16 2.70 -13.99
N TRP A 157 2.67 1.45 -14.01
CA TRP A 157 3.32 0.35 -14.72
C TRP A 157 2.71 0.17 -16.10
N ASP A 158 3.54 -0.27 -17.05
CA ASP A 158 3.08 -0.68 -18.38
C ASP A 158 2.03 -1.81 -18.29
N LYS A 159 0.88 -1.60 -18.95
CA LYS A 159 -0.18 -2.61 -19.04
C LYS A 159 0.33 -3.88 -19.75
N PRO A 160 -0.15 -5.08 -19.34
CA PRO A 160 -1.25 -5.35 -18.41
C PRO A 160 -0.83 -5.43 -16.94
N HIS A 161 0.39 -5.04 -16.58
CA HIS A 161 0.93 -5.28 -15.25
C HIS A 161 0.45 -4.24 -14.22
N ARG A 162 0.28 -4.68 -12.97
CA ARG A 162 -0.11 -3.81 -11.86
C ARG A 162 1.11 -3.15 -11.25
N SER A 163 0.98 -1.84 -11.00
CA SER A 163 1.98 -1.02 -10.32
C SER A 163 2.17 -1.41 -8.84
N LEU A 164 3.28 -0.96 -8.24
CA LEU A 164 3.56 -1.23 -6.83
C LEU A 164 2.41 -0.75 -5.94
N TYR A 165 1.90 0.47 -6.14
CA TYR A 165 0.78 0.97 -5.33
C TYR A 165 -0.50 0.16 -5.58
N SER A 166 -0.79 -0.20 -6.84
CA SER A 166 -1.99 -0.96 -7.18
C SER A 166 -2.00 -2.30 -6.46
N MET A 167 -0.88 -3.00 -6.45
CA MET A 167 -0.76 -4.28 -5.74
C MET A 167 -0.80 -4.07 -4.22
N LEU A 168 0.04 -3.18 -3.66
CA LEU A 168 0.11 -2.91 -2.22
C LEU A 168 -1.26 -2.51 -1.63
N ASN A 169 -1.97 -1.58 -2.26
CA ASN A 169 -3.26 -1.11 -1.77
C ASN A 169 -4.36 -2.17 -1.88
N HIS A 170 -4.26 -3.09 -2.83
CA HIS A 170 -5.16 -4.24 -2.90
C HIS A 170 -4.83 -5.25 -1.80
N THR A 171 -3.56 -5.60 -1.61
CA THR A 171 -3.12 -6.48 -0.52
C THR A 171 -3.49 -5.92 0.86
N LEU A 172 -3.38 -4.60 1.08
CA LEU A 172 -3.86 -3.93 2.29
C LEU A 172 -5.40 -3.88 2.43
N LYS A 173 -6.16 -4.06 1.33
CA LYS A 173 -7.64 -4.05 1.34
C LYS A 173 -8.23 -5.45 1.55
N THR A 174 -7.65 -6.47 0.93
CA THR A 174 -8.25 -7.82 0.83
C THR A 174 -7.34 -8.95 1.27
N GLY A 175 -6.05 -8.69 1.47
CA GLY A 175 -5.09 -9.70 1.91
C GLY A 175 -5.11 -9.94 3.41
N THR A 176 -4.53 -11.07 3.82
CA THR A 176 -4.14 -11.33 5.19
C THR A 176 -2.88 -10.54 5.55
N ARG A 177 -2.53 -10.48 6.85
CA ARG A 177 -1.26 -9.91 7.30
C ARG A 177 -0.04 -10.55 6.62
N GLU A 178 -0.11 -11.83 6.27
CA GLU A 178 1.02 -12.55 5.69
C GLU A 178 1.18 -12.30 4.18
N ASP A 179 0.11 -11.87 3.51
CA ASP A 179 0.19 -11.31 2.16
C ASP A 179 0.83 -9.90 2.16
N VAL A 180 0.63 -9.12 3.24
CA VAL A 180 1.26 -7.81 3.43
C VAL A 180 2.73 -7.92 3.88
N ARG A 181 3.11 -9.00 4.59
CA ARG A 181 4.46 -9.20 5.16
C ARG A 181 5.63 -8.97 4.18
N PRO A 182 5.61 -9.41 2.90
CA PRO A 182 6.66 -9.08 1.92
C PRO A 182 6.89 -7.58 1.72
N TYR A 183 5.86 -6.76 1.90
CA TYR A 183 5.94 -5.30 1.75
C TYR A 183 6.52 -4.59 2.98
N PHE A 184 6.71 -5.26 4.13
CA PHE A 184 7.08 -4.58 5.38
C PHE A 184 8.37 -3.75 5.27
N LYS A 185 9.39 -4.24 4.55
CA LYS A 185 10.65 -3.50 4.34
C LYS A 185 10.47 -2.27 3.46
N TYR A 186 9.62 -2.35 2.43
CA TYR A 186 9.25 -1.20 1.62
C TYR A 186 8.39 -0.21 2.42
N LEU A 187 7.37 -0.69 3.14
CA LEU A 187 6.53 0.11 4.02
C LEU A 187 7.34 0.83 5.11
N LYS A 188 8.38 0.20 5.65
CA LYS A 188 9.29 0.82 6.62
C LYS A 188 9.98 2.05 6.02
N LEU A 189 10.60 1.91 4.84
CA LEU A 189 11.24 3.03 4.15
C LEU A 189 10.22 4.11 3.74
N PHE A 190 9.17 3.70 3.05
CA PHE A 190 8.14 4.58 2.51
C PHE A 190 7.42 5.38 3.61
N LEU A 191 6.95 4.71 4.68
CA LEU A 191 6.23 5.40 5.76
C LEU A 191 7.17 6.28 6.58
N THR A 192 8.45 5.88 6.75
CA THR A 192 9.47 6.77 7.37
C THR A 192 9.65 8.05 6.56
N ALA A 193 9.68 7.96 5.22
CA ALA A 193 9.73 9.13 4.35
C ALA A 193 8.47 10.01 4.49
N VAL A 194 7.28 9.42 4.37
CA VAL A 194 6.02 10.18 4.39
C VAL A 194 5.74 10.84 5.74
N VAL A 195 6.12 10.24 6.89
CA VAL A 195 5.88 10.89 8.20
C VAL A 195 6.80 12.07 8.48
N LYS A 196 7.99 12.14 7.85
CA LYS A 196 8.89 13.31 7.92
C LYS A 196 8.28 14.56 7.26
N LEU A 197 7.49 14.36 6.20
CA LEU A 197 6.85 15.45 5.48
C LEU A 197 5.92 16.25 6.41
N PRO A 198 5.79 17.57 6.23
CA PRO A 198 4.87 18.38 7.02
C PRO A 198 3.42 17.91 6.92
N CYS A 199 2.68 17.92 8.04
CA CYS A 199 1.22 17.82 8.00
C CYS A 199 0.66 19.02 7.23
N LEU A 200 -0.27 18.77 6.30
CA LEU A 200 -1.14 19.84 5.82
C LEU A 200 -1.98 20.40 6.97
N PRO A 201 -2.28 21.71 6.97
CA PRO A 201 -3.32 22.28 7.82
C PRO A 201 -4.67 21.57 7.57
N SER A 202 -5.54 21.60 8.59
CA SER A 202 -6.89 21.03 8.49
C SER A 202 -7.61 21.56 7.24
N SER A 203 -7.93 20.67 6.31
CA SER A 203 -8.38 21.03 4.96
C SER A 203 -9.23 19.93 4.33
N THR A 204 -10.00 20.28 3.29
CA THR A 204 -10.75 19.30 2.50
C THR A 204 -9.92 18.83 1.32
N VAL A 205 -9.75 17.52 1.20
CA VAL A 205 -9.15 16.86 0.02
C VAL A 205 -10.20 15.99 -0.68
N TRP A 206 -9.94 15.72 -1.95
CA TRP A 206 -10.88 15.09 -2.87
C TRP A 206 -10.32 13.78 -3.42
N ARG A 207 -11.16 12.74 -3.50
CA ARG A 207 -10.81 11.50 -4.20
C ARG A 207 -11.94 11.07 -5.11
N GLY A 208 -11.62 10.90 -6.39
CA GLY A 208 -12.53 10.29 -7.36
C GLY A 208 -12.41 8.78 -7.39
N ILE A 209 -13.53 8.08 -7.62
CA ILE A 209 -13.56 6.64 -7.91
C ILE A 209 -14.54 6.38 -9.05
N THR A 210 -14.13 5.55 -10.01
CA THR A 210 -14.88 5.23 -11.25
C THR A 210 -16.03 4.21 -11.06
N LYS A 211 -16.56 4.09 -9.83
CA LYS A 211 -17.64 3.19 -9.41
C LYS A 211 -18.59 3.92 -8.44
N ASN A 212 -19.86 3.49 -8.35
CA ASN A 212 -20.76 3.89 -7.25
C ASN A 212 -20.45 3.04 -5.99
N LEU A 213 -20.07 3.69 -4.89
CA LEU A 213 -19.80 3.07 -3.59
C LEU A 213 -20.83 3.45 -2.51
N SER A 214 -21.96 4.09 -2.85
CA SER A 214 -22.91 4.64 -1.86
C SER A 214 -23.45 3.61 -0.86
N ALA A 215 -23.54 2.33 -1.26
CA ALA A 215 -23.95 1.23 -0.38
C ALA A 215 -22.84 0.77 0.59
N GLU A 216 -21.57 1.04 0.29
CA GLU A 216 -20.41 0.69 1.11
C GLU A 216 -20.17 1.73 2.23
N PHE A 217 -20.76 2.95 2.11
CA PHE A 217 -20.56 4.07 3.04
C PHE A 217 -21.89 4.68 3.56
N PRO A 218 -22.65 3.97 4.42
CA PRO A 218 -23.86 4.53 5.02
C PRO A 218 -23.56 5.68 5.99
N PRO A 219 -24.38 6.75 6.06
CA PRO A 219 -24.15 7.87 6.96
C PRO A 219 -24.03 7.48 8.44
N GLY A 220 -23.06 8.06 9.14
CA GLY A 220 -22.78 7.78 10.56
C GLY A 220 -21.93 6.53 10.82
N THR A 221 -21.48 5.82 9.77
CA THR A 221 -20.61 4.65 9.89
C THR A 221 -19.16 5.09 10.11
N LEU A 222 -18.51 4.52 11.14
CA LEU A 222 -17.05 4.60 11.29
C LEU A 222 -16.40 3.59 10.34
N VAL A 223 -15.47 4.05 9.51
CA VAL A 223 -14.70 3.21 8.58
C VAL A 223 -13.22 3.45 8.84
N THR A 224 -12.43 2.39 8.92
CA THR A 224 -10.96 2.45 8.98
C THR A 224 -10.41 2.06 7.61
N TRP A 225 -9.60 2.91 7.01
CA TRP A 225 -9.08 2.72 5.66
C TRP A 225 -7.63 2.20 5.69
N TRP A 226 -7.44 0.89 5.53
CA TRP A 226 -6.12 0.25 5.56
C TRP A 226 -5.21 0.54 4.36
N PRO A 227 -5.70 0.62 3.10
CA PRO A 227 -4.87 1.06 1.98
C PRO A 227 -4.38 2.50 2.11
N LEU A 228 -3.37 2.89 1.33
CA LEU A 228 -2.92 4.27 1.25
C LEU A 228 -3.92 5.10 0.43
N LEU A 229 -4.39 6.20 0.99
CA LEU A 229 -5.36 7.09 0.37
C LEU A 229 -4.67 8.24 -0.36
N SER A 230 -4.40 8.04 -1.64
CA SER A 230 -4.15 9.16 -2.57
C SER A 230 -5.43 9.98 -2.77
N CYS A 231 -5.31 11.28 -2.57
CA CYS A 231 -6.32 12.32 -2.75
C CYS A 231 -5.64 13.55 -3.41
N THR A 232 -6.42 14.51 -3.86
CA THR A 232 -5.91 15.79 -4.40
C THR A 232 -6.55 16.99 -3.69
N THR A 233 -5.82 18.10 -3.60
CA THR A 233 -6.42 19.41 -3.22
C THR A 233 -7.10 20.11 -4.40
N SER A 234 -6.92 19.61 -5.64
CA SER A 234 -7.37 20.26 -6.86
C SER A 234 -8.47 19.47 -7.58
N LEU A 235 -9.69 20.02 -7.59
CA LEU A 235 -10.82 19.41 -8.30
C LEU A 235 -10.59 19.25 -9.82
N THR A 236 -9.75 20.09 -10.45
CA THR A 236 -9.48 20.00 -11.89
C THR A 236 -8.71 18.72 -12.26
N VAL A 237 -7.94 18.15 -11.33
CA VAL A 237 -7.27 16.85 -11.54
C VAL A 237 -8.31 15.75 -11.76
N LEU A 238 -9.44 15.81 -11.04
CA LEU A 238 -10.51 14.81 -11.14
C LEU A 238 -11.35 14.93 -12.43
N GLU A 239 -11.23 16.02 -13.21
CA GLU A 239 -11.87 16.11 -14.52
C GLU A 239 -11.28 15.10 -15.52
N ASN A 240 -10.04 14.63 -15.28
CA ASN A 240 -9.43 13.53 -16.03
C ASN A 240 -10.21 12.22 -15.81
N THR A 241 -10.54 11.55 -16.92
CA THR A 241 -11.28 10.28 -16.96
C THR A 241 -10.56 9.12 -16.28
N MET A 242 -9.25 9.25 -16.02
CA MET A 242 -8.45 8.29 -15.26
C MET A 242 -8.87 8.18 -13.78
N TYR A 243 -9.27 9.29 -13.13
CA TYR A 243 -9.61 9.29 -11.69
C TYR A 243 -11.12 9.37 -11.43
N LEU A 244 -11.83 10.28 -12.10
CA LEU A 244 -13.29 10.42 -12.00
C LEU A 244 -13.89 10.61 -13.39
N GLY A 245 -13.60 11.75 -14.03
CA GLY A 245 -14.29 12.18 -15.24
C GLY A 245 -15.81 12.25 -15.07
N ASN A 246 -16.52 12.34 -16.20
CA ASN A 246 -17.93 12.76 -16.23
C ASN A 246 -18.91 11.70 -16.79
N SER A 247 -18.49 10.43 -16.90
CA SER A 247 -19.29 9.35 -17.51
C SER A 247 -19.43 8.12 -16.60
N GLY A 248 -20.56 7.41 -16.71
CA GLY A 248 -20.82 6.19 -15.92
C GLY A 248 -21.10 6.43 -14.44
N ASN A 249 -21.15 5.36 -13.66
CA ASN A 249 -21.34 5.42 -12.21
C ASN A 249 -20.06 5.90 -11.52
N ARG A 250 -20.17 6.91 -10.63
CA ARG A 250 -19.04 7.61 -10.02
C ARG A 250 -19.27 7.91 -8.55
N THR A 251 -18.20 7.99 -7.77
CA THR A 251 -18.21 8.45 -6.38
C THR A 251 -17.11 9.50 -6.20
N LEU A 252 -17.46 10.66 -5.65
CA LEU A 252 -16.52 11.69 -5.23
C LEU A 252 -16.53 11.73 -3.69
N PHE A 253 -15.38 11.46 -3.08
CA PHE A 253 -15.17 11.66 -1.65
C PHE A 253 -14.72 13.10 -1.39
N SER A 254 -15.36 13.73 -0.42
CA SER A 254 -14.95 14.98 0.21
C SER A 254 -14.47 14.64 1.62
N VAL A 255 -13.17 14.68 1.86
CA VAL A 255 -12.57 14.24 3.13
C VAL A 255 -11.95 15.44 3.84
N GLU A 256 -12.45 15.76 5.04
CA GLU A 256 -11.77 16.70 5.95
C GLU A 256 -10.61 15.98 6.63
N VAL A 257 -9.39 16.44 6.40
CA VAL A 257 -8.16 15.76 6.86
C VAL A 257 -7.36 16.65 7.79
N ILE A 258 -6.87 16.05 8.88
CA ILE A 258 -6.04 16.71 9.91
C ILE A 258 -4.57 16.33 9.85
N ASN A 259 -4.21 15.28 9.09
CA ASN A 259 -2.86 14.71 9.03
C ASN A 259 -2.42 14.31 7.60
N GLY A 260 -3.08 14.86 6.57
CA GLY A 260 -2.69 14.60 5.17
C GLY A 260 -1.25 15.06 4.89
N ARG A 261 -0.54 14.33 4.03
CA ARG A 261 0.83 14.65 3.60
C ARG A 261 0.83 14.95 2.12
N THR A 262 1.19 16.16 1.73
CA THR A 262 1.44 16.41 0.30
C THR A 262 2.73 15.72 -0.10
N ILE A 263 2.70 14.98 -1.21
CA ILE A 263 3.89 14.30 -1.76
C ILE A 263 4.33 14.89 -3.10
N ARG A 264 3.78 16.05 -3.48
CA ARG A 264 3.98 16.70 -4.78
C ARG A 264 5.45 16.84 -5.20
N ALA A 265 6.34 17.15 -4.26
CA ALA A 265 7.77 17.33 -4.53
C ALA A 265 8.53 16.01 -4.79
N HIS A 266 7.96 14.87 -4.37
CA HIS A 266 8.54 13.54 -4.47
C HIS A 266 7.79 12.61 -5.44
N SER A 267 6.58 12.97 -5.86
CA SER A 267 5.77 12.25 -6.84
C SER A 267 6.38 12.29 -8.24
N HIS A 268 6.11 11.25 -9.03
CA HIS A 268 6.33 11.21 -10.47
C HIS A 268 5.38 12.19 -11.19
N PHE A 269 4.14 12.36 -10.68
CA PHE A 269 3.12 13.23 -11.25
C PHE A 269 2.95 14.54 -10.46
N VAL A 270 3.95 15.43 -10.58
CA VAL A 270 4.06 16.72 -9.86
C VAL A 270 2.86 17.68 -10.06
N THR A 271 1.99 17.42 -11.04
CA THR A 271 0.79 18.23 -11.36
C THR A 271 -0.49 17.78 -10.65
N GLU A 272 -0.51 16.64 -9.97
CA GLU A 272 -1.73 16.09 -9.34
C GLU A 272 -2.10 16.76 -8.01
N ASP A 273 -1.22 17.61 -7.45
CA ASP A 273 -1.34 18.18 -6.10
C ASP A 273 -1.69 17.09 -5.05
N GLU A 274 -1.01 15.95 -5.17
CA GLU A 274 -1.30 14.72 -4.44
C GLU A 274 -1.07 14.87 -2.93
N VAL A 275 -2.04 14.35 -2.18
CA VAL A 275 -2.06 14.24 -0.73
C VAL A 275 -2.32 12.79 -0.34
N LEU A 276 -1.39 12.20 0.39
CA LEU A 276 -1.55 10.88 0.99
C LEU A 276 -2.14 10.97 2.40
N LEU A 277 -3.09 10.07 2.69
CA LEU A 277 -3.48 9.69 4.05
C LEU A 277 -2.94 8.28 4.34
N LEU A 278 -2.52 8.08 5.59
CA LEU A 278 -1.77 6.89 6.00
C LEU A 278 -2.67 5.67 6.24
N PRO A 279 -2.13 4.44 6.16
CA PRO A 279 -2.84 3.21 6.51
C PRO A 279 -3.50 3.28 7.89
N GLY A 280 -4.79 2.95 7.96
CA GLY A 280 -5.57 2.94 9.20
C GLY A 280 -6.11 4.31 9.62
N THR A 281 -6.23 5.25 8.69
CA THR A 281 -6.99 6.51 8.86
C THR A 281 -8.49 6.23 9.03
#